data_AF-A0A5N6V2R5-F1
#
_entry.id   AF-A0A5N6V2R5-F1
#
_cell.length_a   1.000
_cell.length_b   1.000
_cell.length_c   1.000
_cell.angle_alpha   90.00
_cell.angle_beta   90.00
_cell.angle_gamma   90.00
#
_symmetry.space_group_name_H-M   'P 1'
#
loop_
_entity.id
_entity.type
_entity.pdbx_description
1 polymer ?
#
loop_
_entity_poly.entity_id
_entity_poly.type
_entity_poly.pdbx_seq_one_letter_code
_entity_poly.pdbx_strand_id
1 'polypeptide(L)'
;MILVSLAPAELEAVLLKHPGIQDAAVTGVTSKDGSTEVPRAFVVRARQPAGMQLTTEEVYMYCRRQLASYKALDGGVIFVEEIPRTASGKIQRFKLTQMNTYRDIVSSLLARFKGTSGLQTVGLLHQGRIAV
;
A
#
# COMPACT_ATOMS: atom_id res chain seq x y z
N MET A 1 -7.94 21.92 -18.04
CA MET A 1 -6.71 21.08 -18.00
C MET A 1 -7.12 19.75 -17.40
N ILE A 2 -7.39 18.75 -18.24
CA ILE A 2 -7.87 17.45 -17.79
C ILE A 2 -6.61 16.61 -17.51
N LEU A 3 -6.29 16.41 -16.23
CA LEU A 3 -5.25 15.48 -15.81
C LEU A 3 -5.70 14.07 -16.17
N VAL A 4 -5.04 13.44 -17.14
CA VAL A 4 -5.27 12.03 -17.45
C VAL A 4 -4.71 11.21 -16.28
N SER A 5 -5.58 10.79 -15.36
CA SER A 5 -5.23 9.81 -14.35
C SER A 5 -4.94 8.48 -15.06
N LEU A 6 -3.82 7.85 -14.73
CA LEU A 6 -3.57 6.49 -15.21
C LEU A 6 -4.64 5.58 -14.60
N ALA A 7 -5.33 4.78 -15.41
CA ALA A 7 -6.30 3.85 -14.87
C ALA A 7 -5.60 2.88 -13.89
N PRO A 8 -6.21 2.51 -12.76
CA PRO A 8 -5.62 1.57 -11.80
C PRO A 8 -5.05 0.30 -12.45
N ALA A 9 -5.72 -0.22 -13.48
CA ALA A 9 -5.30 -1.40 -14.22
C ALA A 9 -3.94 -1.26 -14.91
N GLU A 10 -3.56 -0.08 -15.38
CA GLU A 10 -2.27 0.15 -16.02
C GLU A 10 -1.13 0.12 -14.99
N LEU A 11 -1.33 0.73 -13.82
CA LEU A 11 -0.37 0.66 -12.70
C LEU A 11 -0.21 -0.78 -12.19
N GLU A 12 -1.33 -1.51 -12.08
CA GLU A 12 -1.35 -2.92 -11.72
C GLU A 12 -0.54 -3.76 -12.71
N ALA A 13 -0.75 -3.56 -14.01
CA ALA A 13 -0.01 -4.26 -15.05
C ALA A 13 1.50 -3.96 -15.02
N VAL A 14 1.91 -2.75 -14.59
CA VAL A 14 3.32 -2.45 -14.35
C VAL A 14 3.84 -3.19 -13.13
N LEU A 15 3.14 -3.10 -11.99
CA LEU A 15 3.53 -3.74 -10.74
C LEU A 15 3.72 -5.26 -10.90
N LEU A 16 2.81 -5.92 -11.60
CA LEU A 16 2.84 -7.37 -11.83
C LEU A 16 4.01 -7.84 -12.70
N LYS A 17 4.76 -6.95 -13.34
CA LYS A 17 6.02 -7.29 -14.03
C LYS A 17 7.22 -7.39 -13.09
N HIS A 18 7.10 -6.96 -11.84
CA HIS A 18 8.19 -7.06 -10.86
C HIS A 18 8.24 -8.49 -10.28
N PRO A 19 9.38 -9.21 -10.34
CA PRO A 19 9.45 -10.61 -9.92
C PRO A 19 9.22 -10.83 -8.42
N GLY A 20 9.39 -9.79 -7.60
CA GLY A 20 9.06 -9.80 -6.17
C GLY A 20 7.57 -9.57 -5.83
N ILE A 21 6.72 -9.33 -6.82
CA ILE A 21 5.29 -9.05 -6.65
C ILE A 21 4.49 -10.23 -7.21
N GLN A 22 3.63 -10.82 -6.37
CA GLN A 22 2.73 -11.92 -6.76
C GLN A 22 1.38 -11.40 -7.25
N ASP A 23 0.82 -10.41 -6.55
CA ASP A 23 -0.45 -9.78 -6.90
C ASP A 23 -0.41 -8.30 -6.51
N ALA A 24 -1.20 -7.49 -7.20
CA ALA A 24 -1.27 -6.06 -6.95
C ALA A 24 -2.66 -5.49 -7.26
N ALA A 25 -3.05 -4.48 -6.47
CA ALA A 25 -4.21 -3.65 -6.75
C ALA A 25 -3.91 -2.20 -6.43
N VAL A 26 -4.48 -1.27 -7.19
CA VAL A 26 -4.31 0.17 -6.97
C VAL A 26 -5.66 0.83 -6.68
N THR A 27 -5.65 1.74 -5.73
CA THR A 27 -6.75 2.67 -5.45
C THR A 27 -6.21 4.08 -5.34
N GLY A 28 -7.02 5.08 -5.64
CA GLY A 28 -6.68 6.45 -5.27
C GLY A 28 -6.91 6.70 -3.79
N VAL A 29 -6.09 7.59 -3.23
CA VAL A 29 -6.20 8.10 -1.87
C VAL A 29 -5.98 9.61 -1.90
N THR A 30 -6.55 10.32 -0.95
CA THR A 30 -6.30 11.75 -0.81
C THR A 30 -4.82 11.97 -0.43
N SER A 31 -4.16 12.89 -1.12
CA SER A 31 -2.81 13.33 -0.82
C SER A 31 -2.70 13.91 0.60
N LYS A 32 -1.49 13.96 1.16
CA LYS A 32 -1.27 14.42 2.54
C LYS A 32 -1.72 15.87 2.78
N ASP A 33 -1.64 16.71 1.76
CA ASP A 33 -2.08 18.11 1.77
C ASP A 33 -3.58 18.27 1.45
N GLY A 34 -4.30 17.18 1.16
CA GLY A 34 -5.73 17.20 0.88
C GLY A 34 -6.11 17.68 -0.51
N SER A 35 -5.13 18.01 -1.36
CA SER A 35 -5.36 18.75 -2.61
C SER A 35 -5.76 17.87 -3.80
N THR A 36 -5.30 16.62 -3.82
CA THR A 36 -5.38 15.76 -5.01
C THR A 36 -5.58 14.29 -4.64
N GLU A 37 -6.12 13.52 -5.58
CA GLU A 37 -6.15 12.06 -5.50
C GLU A 37 -4.85 11.50 -6.09
N VAL A 38 -4.14 10.70 -5.31
CA VAL A 38 -2.87 10.07 -5.69
C VAL A 38 -2.97 8.54 -5.57
N PRO A 39 -2.29 7.77 -6.44
CA PRO A 39 -2.42 6.32 -6.43
C PRO A 39 -1.65 5.69 -5.26
N ARG A 40 -2.29 4.75 -4.57
CA ARG A 40 -1.70 3.85 -3.58
C ARG A 40 -1.77 2.41 -4.08
N ALA A 41 -0.65 1.70 -3.97
CA ALA A 41 -0.60 0.29 -4.32
C ALA A 41 -0.76 -0.61 -3.09
N PHE A 42 -1.54 -1.66 -3.25
CA PHE A 42 -1.61 -2.83 -2.36
C PHE A 42 -0.88 -3.96 -3.06
N VAL A 43 0.10 -4.55 -2.38
CA VAL A 43 1.05 -5.50 -2.98
C VAL A 43 1.11 -6.77 -2.15
N VAL A 44 0.94 -7.90 -2.82
CA VAL A 44 1.24 -9.23 -2.29
C VAL A 44 2.65 -9.60 -2.73
N ARG A 45 3.51 -9.93 -1.78
CA ARG A 45 4.89 -10.33 -2.08
C ARG A 45 4.93 -11.72 -2.69
N ALA A 46 5.75 -11.89 -3.71
CA ALA A 46 6.14 -13.22 -4.14
C ALA A 46 6.94 -13.93 -3.04
N ARG A 47 6.83 -15.26 -2.98
CA ARG A 47 7.69 -16.07 -2.12
C ARG A 47 9.13 -15.93 -2.61
N GLN A 48 10.01 -15.40 -1.78
CA GLN A 48 11.43 -15.22 -2.09
C GLN A 48 12.30 -15.99 -1.08
N PRO A 49 13.55 -16.33 -1.44
CA PRO A 49 14.51 -16.93 -0.51
C PRO A 49 14.68 -16.09 0.75
N ALA A 50 15.01 -16.74 1.86
CA ALA A 50 15.22 -16.08 3.14
C ALA A 50 16.23 -14.92 3.00
N GLY A 51 15.86 -13.74 3.48
CA GLY A 51 16.70 -12.53 3.43
C GLY A 51 16.40 -11.56 2.27
N MET A 52 15.64 -11.98 1.24
CA MET A 52 15.16 -11.08 0.18
C MET A 52 13.73 -10.62 0.46
N GLN A 53 13.57 -9.40 0.97
CA GLN A 53 12.26 -8.78 1.21
C GLN A 53 12.12 -7.49 0.42
N LEU A 54 11.33 -7.53 -0.66
CA LEU A 54 10.93 -6.38 -1.47
C LEU A 54 10.48 -5.16 -0.64
N THR A 55 11.19 -4.04 -0.63
CA THR A 55 10.79 -2.88 0.20
C THR A 55 9.73 -2.00 -0.47
N THR A 56 9.07 -1.12 0.30
CA THR A 56 8.13 -0.14 -0.26
C THR A 56 8.84 0.82 -1.22
N GLU A 57 10.07 1.19 -0.92
CA GLU A 57 10.94 2.05 -1.71
C GLU A 57 11.32 1.38 -3.03
N GLU A 58 11.64 0.10 -3.02
CA GLU A 58 11.92 -0.67 -4.23
C GLU A 58 10.71 -0.71 -5.17
N VAL A 59 9.51 -0.92 -4.64
CA VAL A 59 8.27 -0.89 -5.42
C VAL A 59 8.02 0.50 -6.00
N TYR A 60 8.12 1.54 -5.17
CA TYR A 60 7.95 2.93 -5.61
C TYR A 60 8.92 3.29 -6.74
N MET A 61 10.20 2.99 -6.54
CA MET A 61 11.25 3.28 -7.51
C MET A 61 11.11 2.45 -8.78
N TYR A 62 10.63 1.20 -8.67
CA TYR A 62 10.30 0.39 -9.84
C TYR A 62 9.21 1.03 -10.68
N CYS A 63 8.06 1.39 -10.09
CA CYS A 63 6.98 2.08 -10.80
C CYS A 63 7.44 3.40 -11.40
N ARG A 64 8.17 4.21 -10.63
CA ARG A 64 8.69 5.52 -11.06
C ARG A 64 9.64 5.43 -12.25
N ARG A 65 10.41 4.34 -12.39
CA ARG A 65 11.27 4.12 -13.57
C ARG A 65 10.50 3.73 -14.83
N GLN A 66 9.33 3.12 -14.67
CA GLN A 66 8.52 2.61 -15.78
C GLN A 66 7.47 3.61 -16.27
N LEU A 67 7.21 4.68 -15.51
CA LEU A 67 6.14 5.64 -15.73
C LEU A 67 6.65 7.08 -15.67
N ALA A 68 5.96 8.01 -16.32
CA ALA A 68 6.26 9.44 -16.19
C ALA A 68 6.08 9.89 -14.72
N SER A 69 6.89 10.84 -14.26
CA SER A 69 7.02 11.24 -12.85
C SER A 69 5.69 11.59 -12.14
N TYR A 70 4.73 12.17 -12.85
CA TYR A 70 3.41 12.54 -12.33
C TYR A 70 2.44 11.36 -12.13
N LYS A 71 2.89 10.13 -12.40
CA LYS A 71 2.12 8.87 -12.29
C LYS A 71 2.67 7.96 -11.18
N ALA A 72 3.50 8.50 -10.29
CA ALA A 72 4.13 7.75 -9.22
C ALA A 72 3.14 7.34 -8.12
N LEU A 73 3.49 6.32 -7.34
CA LEU A 73 2.72 5.83 -6.20
C LEU A 73 2.88 6.77 -4.99
N ASP A 74 2.50 8.04 -5.15
CA ASP A 74 2.64 9.07 -4.12
C ASP A 74 1.67 8.86 -2.95
N GLY A 75 0.60 8.09 -3.18
CA GLY A 75 -0.22 7.53 -2.11
C GLY A 75 0.53 6.49 -1.28
N GLY A 76 1.65 5.96 -1.75
CA GLY A 76 2.49 4.97 -1.07
C GLY A 76 2.18 3.52 -1.46
N VAL A 77 2.86 2.59 -0.78
CA VAL A 77 2.74 1.15 -0.99
C VAL A 77 2.38 0.48 0.33
N ILE A 78 1.40 -0.41 0.30
CA ILE A 78 0.99 -1.24 1.44
C ILE A 78 1.16 -2.70 1.06
N PHE A 79 1.87 -3.45 1.90
CA PHE A 79 1.91 -4.90 1.76
C PHE A 79 0.69 -5.53 2.44
N VAL A 80 0.05 -6.45 1.73
CA VAL A 80 -1.09 -7.25 2.20
C VAL A 80 -0.83 -8.73 1.95
N GLU A 81 -1.49 -9.58 2.71
CA GLU A 81 -1.39 -11.04 2.51
C GLU A 81 -2.12 -11.47 1.23
N GLU A 82 -3.25 -10.83 0.92
CA GLU A 82 -4.03 -11.10 -0.28
C GLU A 82 -4.75 -9.85 -0.79
N ILE A 83 -5.05 -9.82 -2.09
CA ILE A 83 -5.93 -8.83 -2.69
C ILE A 83 -7.37 -9.33 -2.61
N PRO A 84 -8.30 -8.58 -1.97
CA PRO A 84 -9.68 -9.03 -1.82
C PRO A 84 -10.35 -9.10 -3.19
N ARG A 85 -10.92 -10.26 -3.52
CA ARG A 85 -11.59 -10.52 -4.81
C ARG A 85 -12.97 -11.13 -4.62
N THR A 86 -13.85 -10.97 -5.61
CA THR A 86 -15.12 -11.71 -5.70
C THR A 86 -14.86 -13.17 -6.03
N ALA A 87 -15.88 -14.03 -5.92
CA ALA A 87 -15.80 -15.43 -6.38
C ALA A 87 -15.41 -15.56 -7.87
N SER A 88 -15.69 -14.53 -8.68
CA SER A 88 -15.29 -14.44 -10.09
C SER A 88 -13.90 -13.83 -10.32
N GLY A 89 -13.12 -13.58 -9.26
CA GLY A 89 -11.75 -13.06 -9.35
C GLY A 89 -11.63 -11.54 -9.52
N LYS A 90 -12.75 -10.79 -9.55
CA LYS A 90 -12.72 -9.32 -9.69
C LYS A 90 -12.25 -8.67 -8.38
N ILE A 91 -11.36 -7.70 -8.48
CA ILE A 91 -10.85 -6.94 -7.31
C ILE A 91 -12.01 -6.21 -6.62
N GLN A 92 -12.17 -6.42 -5.31
CA GLN A 92 -13.11 -5.71 -4.46
C GLN A 92 -12.48 -4.41 -3.94
N ARG A 93 -12.33 -3.41 -4.83
CA ARG A 93 -11.65 -2.14 -4.52
C ARG A 93 -12.22 -1.42 -3.29
N PHE A 94 -13.52 -1.53 -3.05
CA PHE A 94 -14.15 -0.94 -1.86
C PHE A 94 -13.54 -1.45 -0.55
N LYS A 95 -13.14 -2.72 -0.47
CA LYS A 95 -12.48 -3.29 0.72
C LYS A 95 -11.08 -2.70 0.92
N LEU A 96 -10.34 -2.49 -0.18
CA LEU A 96 -9.04 -1.83 -0.15
C LEU A 96 -9.15 -0.38 0.31
N THR A 97 -10.15 0.36 -0.18
CA THR A 97 -10.46 1.71 0.29
C THR A 97 -10.82 1.72 1.78
N GLN A 98 -11.63 0.76 2.25
CA GLN A 98 -11.94 0.62 3.68
C GLN A 98 -10.68 0.36 4.52
N MET A 99 -9.82 -0.57 4.11
CA MET A 99 -8.51 -0.81 4.76
C MET A 99 -7.68 0.47 4.85
N ASN A 100 -7.69 1.29 3.79
CA ASN A 100 -7.03 2.58 3.79
C ASN A 100 -7.61 3.53 4.84
N THR A 101 -8.93 3.69 4.86
CA THR A 101 -9.62 4.56 5.83
C THR A 101 -9.35 4.14 7.27
N TYR A 102 -9.44 2.84 7.58
CA TYR A 102 -9.15 2.34 8.92
C TYR A 102 -7.70 2.63 9.32
N ARG A 103 -6.75 2.43 8.41
CA ARG A 103 -5.34 2.76 8.63
C ARG A 103 -5.15 4.23 8.95
N ASP A 104 -5.78 5.13 8.18
CA ASP A 104 -5.62 6.58 8.37
C ASP A 104 -6.23 7.04 9.70
N ILE A 105 -7.39 6.48 10.08
CA ILE A 105 -8.02 6.71 11.40
C ILE A 105 -7.09 6.24 12.52
N VAL A 106 -6.61 4.99 12.47
CA VAL A 106 -5.72 4.42 13.50
C VAL A 106 -4.42 5.21 13.58
N SER A 107 -3.83 5.60 12.45
CA SER A 107 -2.60 6.39 12.42
C SER A 107 -2.81 7.76 13.07
N SER A 108 -3.93 8.42 12.77
CA SER A 108 -4.29 9.71 13.37
C SER A 108 -4.53 9.58 14.88
N LEU A 109 -5.20 8.52 15.30
CA LEU A 109 -5.44 8.23 16.72
C LEU A 109 -4.12 7.98 17.46
N LEU A 110 -3.25 7.13 16.92
CA LEU A 110 -1.94 6.84 17.50
C LEU A 110 -1.04 8.09 17.58
N ALA A 111 -1.08 8.96 16.57
CA ALA A 111 -0.34 10.22 16.59
C ALA A 111 -0.80 11.14 17.73
N ARG A 112 -2.10 11.22 18.00
CA ARG A 112 -2.66 11.99 19.12
C ARG A 112 -2.20 11.47 20.48
N PHE A 113 -2.13 10.15 20.63
CA PHE A 113 -1.62 9.55 21.87
C PHE A 113 -0.11 9.73 22.04
N LYS A 114 0.68 9.65 20.98
CA LYS A 114 2.13 9.91 21.04
C LYS A 114 2.48 11.35 21.45
N GLY A 115 1.56 12.31 21.30
CA GLY A 115 1.72 13.69 21.76
C GLY A 115 1.36 13.93 23.22
N THR A 116 0.83 12.92 23.93
CA THR A 116 0.32 13.06 25.30
C THR A 116 1.06 12.08 26.22
N SER A 117 1.98 12.61 27.04
CA SER A 117 2.74 11.92 28.11
C SER A 117 3.91 10.99 27.71
N GLY A 118 5.05 11.23 28.36
CA GLY A 118 6.24 10.39 28.31
C GLY A 118 6.01 9.02 28.96
N LEU A 119 5.42 8.09 28.19
CA LEU A 119 5.51 6.67 28.45
C LEU A 119 6.41 6.01 27.39
N GLN A 120 7.41 5.30 27.91
CA GLN A 120 8.38 4.55 27.16
C GLN A 120 7.70 3.58 26.19
N THR A 121 8.30 3.50 25.00
CA THR A 121 8.14 2.49 23.95
C THR A 121 7.67 1.13 24.49
N VAL A 122 6.39 0.81 24.30
CA VAL A 122 5.97 -0.60 24.32
C VAL A 122 6.43 -1.17 22.98
N GLY A 123 7.56 -1.86 23.03
CA GLY A 123 8.13 -2.59 21.90
C GLY A 123 7.10 -3.57 21.35
N LEU A 124 6.82 -3.47 20.05
CA LEU A 124 6.09 -4.50 19.35
C LEU A 124 7.00 -5.73 19.29
N LEU A 125 6.60 -6.72 20.08
CA LEU A 125 7.19 -8.04 20.27
C LEU A 125 7.78 -8.62 18.97
N HIS A 126 9.09 -8.86 19.00
CA HIS A 126 9.72 -9.86 18.15
C HIS A 126 9.52 -11.23 18.82
N GLN A 127 9.06 -12.19 18.03
CA GLN A 127 8.92 -13.63 18.28
C GLN A 127 7.67 -14.14 19.02
N GLY A 128 6.92 -14.99 18.30
CA GLY A 128 6.36 -16.22 18.86
C GLY A 128 4.87 -16.20 19.21
N ARG A 129 4.04 -16.54 18.22
CA ARG A 129 2.73 -17.21 18.35
C ARG A 129 1.65 -16.47 19.17
N ILE A 130 0.56 -16.13 18.48
CA ILE A 130 -0.78 -16.19 19.09
C ILE A 130 -1.51 -17.30 18.34
N ALA A 131 -1.72 -18.43 19.02
CA ALA A 131 -2.76 -19.38 18.67
C ALA A 131 -4.06 -18.91 19.33
N VAL A 132 -5.18 -19.11 18.65
CA VAL A 132 -6.54 -18.89 19.16
C VAL A 132 -6.82 -19.78 20.38
#